data_AF-A0A645DR85-F1
#
_entry.id   AF-A0A645DR85-F1
#
_cell.length_a   1.000
_cell.length_b   1.000
_cell.length_c   1.000
_cell.angle_alpha   90.00
_cell.angle_beta   90.00
_cell.angle_gamma   90.00
#
_symmetry.space_group_name_H-M   'P 1'
#
loop_
_entity.id
_entity.type
_entity.pdbx_description
1 polymer ?
#
loop_
_entity_poly.entity_id
_entity_poly.type
_entity_poly.pdbx_seq_one_letter_code
_entity_poly.pdbx_strand_id
1 'polypeptide(L)'
;MDIENEYYRFLCNKFDALGHYVGYEDVGKLNEDFAYVKSQLNDYLFKILKKEEIQRSDKIWNIINSQFILKEFTAVGKDYFVESEFGKIRREIDNISDPFSDEMSPKTSPLIEGYKETLNYVGIRGLKESLLSDLKNEEKAKAYFDLKFQNILFLNFNYTDTEKHYFDDNNFESEVIHIHGELNNPNNPIIFGYGDELEDNYKKLENLQDNNYLENIKSIKYLETDNYKRILDFINSDKYQIIILGHSCGNSDRTLLNTLFEHENCVSIKPYYYQYKEGDVIKDNYSEIVRNISRSFTDKKSMRDKVVNKTYTDCFFSSVK
;
A
#
# COMPACT_ATOMS: atom_id res chain seq x y z
N MET A 1 -22.46 -8.22 -0.10
CA MET A 1 -22.35 -9.43 0.74
C MET A 1 -21.00 -10.03 0.43
N ASP A 2 -20.16 -10.21 1.44
CA ASP A 2 -18.76 -10.62 1.29
C ASP A 2 -18.69 -12.14 1.41
N ILE A 3 -18.69 -12.82 0.26
CA ILE A 3 -18.86 -14.27 0.17
C ILE A 3 -17.69 -15.01 0.84
N GLU A 4 -16.47 -14.47 0.73
CA GLU A 4 -15.28 -15.04 1.37
C GLU A 4 -15.43 -15.04 2.89
N ASN A 5 -15.92 -13.93 3.45
CA ASN A 5 -16.21 -13.82 4.88
C ASN A 5 -17.39 -14.69 5.33
N GLU A 6 -18.41 -14.87 4.50
CA GLU A 6 -19.49 -15.80 4.81
C GLU A 6 -19.03 -17.25 4.82
N TYR A 7 -18.23 -17.66 3.84
CA TYR A 7 -17.59 -18.97 3.80
C TYR A 7 -16.72 -19.20 5.04
N TYR A 8 -15.87 -18.23 5.41
CA TYR A 8 -15.03 -18.34 6.61
C TYR A 8 -15.84 -18.41 7.90
N ARG A 9 -16.89 -17.60 8.04
CA ARG A 9 -17.80 -17.68 9.20
C ARG A 9 -18.52 -19.03 9.26
N PHE A 10 -18.88 -19.58 8.12
CA PHE A 10 -19.50 -20.89 8.02
C PHE A 10 -18.51 -21.95 8.50
N LEU A 11 -17.28 -21.95 7.96
CA LEU A 11 -16.16 -22.77 8.43
C LEU A 11 -15.94 -22.66 9.93
N CYS A 12 -16.05 -21.47 10.54
CA CYS A 12 -15.79 -21.28 11.97
C CYS A 12 -16.93 -21.75 12.90
N ASN A 13 -18.19 -21.63 12.47
CA ASN A 13 -19.35 -21.70 13.38
C ASN A 13 -20.16 -23.00 13.26
N LYS A 14 -19.85 -23.87 12.29
CA LYS A 14 -20.69 -25.02 11.96
C LYS A 14 -20.04 -26.38 12.17
N PHE A 15 -18.83 -26.44 12.73
CA PHE A 15 -18.24 -27.70 13.20
C PHE A 15 -18.37 -27.83 14.72
N ASP A 16 -18.78 -29.00 15.19
CA ASP A 16 -18.64 -29.37 16.59
C ASP A 16 -17.20 -29.82 16.91
N ALA A 17 -16.89 -30.07 18.19
CA ALA A 17 -15.56 -30.52 18.62
C ALA A 17 -15.15 -31.90 18.05
N LEU A 18 -16.05 -32.59 17.35
CA LEU A 18 -15.84 -33.89 16.70
C LEU A 18 -15.76 -33.77 15.17
N GLY A 19 -15.83 -32.54 14.61
CA GLY A 19 -15.74 -32.29 13.17
C GLY A 19 -17.05 -32.45 12.39
N HIS A 20 -18.21 -32.66 13.05
CA HIS A 20 -19.48 -32.77 12.34
C HIS A 20 -19.99 -31.41 11.89
N TYR A 21 -20.38 -31.33 10.61
CA TYR A 21 -20.76 -30.10 9.97
C TYR A 21 -22.28 -29.90 9.94
N VAL A 22 -22.78 -28.82 10.53
CA VAL A 22 -24.23 -28.52 10.54
C VAL A 22 -24.62 -27.86 9.22
N GLY A 23 -25.30 -28.61 8.34
CA GLY A 23 -25.84 -28.12 7.07
C GLY A 23 -25.05 -28.50 5.82
N TYR A 24 -23.93 -29.21 5.99
CA TYR A 24 -23.16 -29.87 4.93
C TYR A 24 -22.81 -31.29 5.37
N GLU A 25 -22.55 -32.19 4.42
CA GLU A 25 -22.11 -33.56 4.73
C GLU A 25 -20.69 -33.55 5.34
N ASP A 26 -19.79 -32.79 4.73
CA ASP A 26 -18.43 -32.53 5.20
C ASP A 26 -17.90 -31.18 4.64
N VAL A 27 -16.66 -30.82 5.00
CA VAL A 27 -15.99 -29.60 4.52
C VAL A 27 -15.65 -29.69 3.02
N GLY A 28 -15.39 -30.89 2.50
CA GLY A 28 -15.14 -31.09 1.08
C GLY A 28 -16.32 -30.61 0.23
N LYS A 29 -17.55 -30.94 0.64
CA LYS A 29 -18.75 -30.49 -0.07
C LYS A 29 -18.94 -28.96 -0.01
N LEU A 30 -18.56 -28.33 1.10
CA LEU A 30 -18.54 -26.88 1.21
C LEU A 30 -17.50 -26.26 0.27
N ASN A 31 -16.31 -26.88 0.15
CA ASN A 31 -15.26 -26.42 -0.75
C ASN A 31 -15.67 -26.56 -2.22
N GLU A 32 -16.38 -27.62 -2.59
CA GLU A 32 -16.95 -27.77 -3.94
C GLU A 32 -17.93 -26.64 -4.28
N ASP A 33 -18.85 -26.32 -3.36
CA ASP A 33 -19.82 -25.25 -3.56
C ASP A 33 -19.13 -23.88 -3.63
N PHE A 34 -18.09 -23.65 -2.81
CA PHE A 34 -17.29 -22.44 -2.86
C PHE A 34 -16.50 -22.32 -4.19
N ALA A 35 -15.97 -23.43 -4.70
CA ALA A 35 -15.33 -23.50 -6.01
C ALA A 35 -16.33 -23.22 -7.15
N TYR A 36 -17.57 -23.68 -7.03
CA TYR A 36 -18.63 -23.32 -7.96
C TYR A 36 -18.89 -21.80 -7.94
N VAL A 37 -18.98 -21.18 -6.76
CA VAL A 37 -19.15 -19.72 -6.66
C VAL A 37 -17.97 -18.97 -7.31
N LYS A 38 -16.74 -19.43 -7.08
CA LYS A 38 -15.53 -18.89 -7.75
C LYS A 38 -15.65 -18.98 -9.28
N SER A 39 -16.17 -20.08 -9.82
CA SER A 39 -16.39 -20.21 -11.27
C SER A 39 -17.42 -19.20 -11.79
N GLN A 40 -18.51 -18.99 -11.06
CA GLN A 40 -19.55 -18.02 -11.42
C GLN A 40 -19.02 -16.57 -11.35
N LEU A 41 -18.16 -16.27 -10.36
CA LEU A 41 -17.48 -14.98 -10.27
C LEU A 41 -16.58 -14.74 -11.49
N ASN A 42 -15.79 -15.73 -11.90
CA ASN A 42 -14.95 -15.65 -13.08
C ASN A 42 -15.78 -15.33 -14.35
N ASP A 43 -16.87 -16.08 -14.56
CA ASP A 43 -17.78 -15.87 -15.70
C ASP A 43 -18.43 -14.48 -15.68
N TYR A 44 -18.79 -13.99 -14.49
CA TYR A 44 -19.41 -12.67 -14.31
C TYR A 44 -18.43 -11.55 -14.65
N LEU A 45 -17.22 -11.58 -14.09
CA LEU A 45 -16.20 -10.57 -14.34
C LEU A 45 -15.80 -10.53 -15.82
N PHE A 46 -15.65 -11.70 -16.44
CA PHE A 46 -15.38 -11.79 -17.88
C PHE A 46 -16.47 -11.14 -18.74
N LYS A 47 -17.75 -11.25 -18.34
CA LYS A 47 -18.87 -10.59 -19.04
C LYS A 47 -18.87 -9.08 -18.87
N ILE A 48 -18.47 -8.56 -17.69
CA ILE A 48 -18.41 -7.11 -17.45
C ILE A 48 -17.29 -6.48 -18.26
N LEU A 49 -16.09 -7.05 -18.23
CA LEU A 49 -14.93 -6.50 -18.95
C LEU A 49 -15.15 -6.41 -20.46
N LYS A 50 -16.02 -7.26 -21.03
CA LYS A 50 -16.41 -7.17 -22.44
C LYS A 50 -17.41 -6.06 -22.76
N LYS A 51 -18.15 -5.57 -21.77
CA LYS A 51 -19.26 -4.63 -21.95
C LYS A 51 -18.86 -3.18 -21.68
N GLU A 52 -17.92 -2.96 -20.78
CA GLU A 52 -17.56 -1.63 -20.31
C GLU A 52 -16.13 -1.29 -20.69
N GLU A 53 -15.95 -0.20 -21.42
CA GLU A 53 -14.62 0.36 -21.68
C GLU A 53 -14.20 1.19 -20.46
N ILE A 54 -13.15 0.75 -19.78
CA ILE A 54 -12.62 1.45 -18.61
C ILE A 54 -11.77 2.63 -19.09
N GLN A 55 -12.14 3.83 -18.64
CA GLN A 55 -11.39 5.04 -18.96
C GLN A 55 -10.49 5.44 -17.80
N ARG A 56 -9.28 5.90 -18.13
CA ARG A 56 -8.32 6.43 -17.16
C ARG A 56 -8.89 7.69 -16.50
N SER A 57 -8.91 7.70 -15.17
CA SER A 57 -9.18 8.92 -14.40
C SER A 57 -7.92 9.78 -14.27
N ASP A 58 -7.92 11.00 -14.80
CA ASP A 58 -6.80 11.94 -14.65
C ASP A 58 -6.51 12.28 -13.17
N LYS A 59 -7.52 12.20 -12.31
CA LYS A 59 -7.36 12.43 -10.87
C LYS A 59 -6.55 11.32 -10.21
N ILE A 60 -6.84 10.06 -10.53
CA ILE A 60 -6.05 8.92 -10.05
C ILE A 60 -4.63 8.99 -10.63
N TRP A 61 -4.51 9.34 -11.91
CA TRP A 61 -3.22 9.54 -12.56
C TRP A 61 -2.36 10.59 -11.83
N ASN A 62 -2.94 11.73 -11.46
CA ASN A 62 -2.23 12.78 -10.72
C ASN A 62 -1.86 12.35 -9.30
N ILE A 63 -2.68 11.52 -8.64
CA ILE A 63 -2.35 10.95 -7.32
C ILE A 63 -1.12 10.05 -7.43
N ILE A 64 -1.11 9.13 -8.39
CA ILE A 64 -0.02 8.17 -8.62
C ILE A 64 1.29 8.91 -8.93
N ASN A 65 1.23 9.95 -9.75
CA ASN A 65 2.41 10.72 -10.17
C ASN A 65 2.76 11.88 -9.22
N SER A 66 2.12 11.96 -8.07
CA SER A 66 2.40 13.03 -7.10
C SER A 66 3.73 12.80 -6.39
N GLN A 67 4.42 13.90 -6.08
CA GLN A 67 5.63 13.85 -5.25
C GLN A 67 5.27 13.51 -3.80
N PHE A 68 6.24 12.96 -3.08
CA PHE A 68 6.11 12.75 -1.64
C PHE A 68 5.87 14.08 -0.92
N ILE A 69 5.03 14.02 0.12
CA ILE A 69 4.77 15.15 0.99
C ILE A 69 5.29 14.79 2.38
N LEU A 70 6.50 15.25 2.71
CA LEU A 70 7.21 14.80 3.91
C LEU A 70 6.46 15.07 5.22
N LYS A 71 5.52 16.02 5.27
CA LYS A 71 4.66 16.22 6.46
C LYS A 71 3.82 14.97 6.80
N GLU A 72 3.53 14.13 5.82
CA GLU A 72 2.76 12.88 5.91
C GLU A 72 3.58 11.69 6.42
N PHE A 73 4.89 11.87 6.57
CA PHE A 73 5.80 10.79 6.96
C PHE A 73 6.01 10.77 8.47
N THR A 74 6.27 9.57 8.99
CA THR A 74 6.80 9.35 10.34
C THR A 74 8.10 10.13 10.56
N ALA A 75 8.49 10.32 11.83
CA ALA A 75 9.77 10.94 12.15
C ALA A 75 10.96 10.18 11.53
N VAL A 76 10.94 8.85 11.60
CA VAL A 76 11.98 7.98 11.00
C VAL A 76 12.06 8.18 9.48
N GLY A 77 10.91 8.30 8.79
CA GLY A 77 10.90 8.59 7.37
C GLY A 77 11.48 9.96 7.02
N LYS A 78 11.16 10.99 7.81
CA LYS A 78 11.74 12.33 7.63
C LYS A 78 13.25 12.32 7.82
N ASP A 79 13.73 11.68 8.88
CA ASP A 79 15.15 11.57 9.17
C ASP A 79 15.90 10.85 8.05
N TYR A 80 15.33 9.77 7.49
CA TYR A 80 15.89 9.06 6.34
C TYR A 80 16.13 9.98 5.13
N PHE A 81 15.12 10.79 4.76
CA PHE A 81 15.25 11.74 3.65
C PHE A 81 16.30 12.83 3.93
N VAL A 82 16.36 13.35 5.17
CA VAL A 82 17.40 14.32 5.54
C VAL A 82 18.79 13.72 5.47
N GLU A 83 18.99 12.52 6.01
CA GLU A 83 20.30 11.86 5.98
C GLU A 83 20.78 11.58 4.56
N SER A 84 19.86 11.15 3.69
CA SER A 84 20.17 10.92 2.27
C SER A 84 20.63 12.21 1.60
N GLU A 85 19.90 13.32 1.77
CA GLU A 85 20.22 14.59 1.14
C GLU A 85 21.49 15.23 1.73
N PHE A 86 21.61 15.24 3.07
CA PHE A 86 22.80 15.68 3.77
C PHE A 86 24.05 14.89 3.32
N GLY A 87 23.92 13.58 3.14
CA GLY A 87 24.98 12.72 2.65
C GLY A 87 25.40 13.04 1.20
N LYS A 88 24.49 13.49 0.33
CA LYS A 88 24.83 13.97 -1.03
C LYS A 88 25.62 15.28 -0.94
N ILE A 89 25.11 16.26 -0.19
CA ILE A 89 25.75 17.57 -0.02
C ILE A 89 27.15 17.41 0.59
N ARG A 90 27.30 16.59 1.64
CA ARG A 90 28.58 16.34 2.28
C ARG A 90 29.61 15.74 1.33
N ARG A 91 29.22 14.75 0.52
CA ARG A 91 30.09 14.15 -0.50
C ARG A 91 30.57 15.18 -1.52
N GLU A 92 29.68 16.06 -1.95
CA GLU A 92 30.05 17.14 -2.88
C GLU A 92 31.02 18.14 -2.23
N ILE A 93 30.83 18.49 -0.96
CA ILE A 93 31.73 19.40 -0.22
C ILE A 93 33.11 18.77 0.00
N ASP A 94 33.17 17.49 0.40
CA ASP A 94 34.42 16.78 0.65
C ASP A 94 35.29 16.68 -0.64
N ASN A 95 34.68 16.80 -1.82
CA ASN A 95 35.37 16.84 -3.11
C ASN A 95 35.93 18.23 -3.47
N ILE A 96 35.71 19.26 -2.67
CA ILE A 96 36.17 20.63 -2.92
C ILE A 96 37.39 20.94 -2.05
N SER A 97 38.49 21.37 -2.67
CA SER A 97 39.74 21.71 -1.96
C SER A 97 39.61 22.88 -0.98
N ASP A 98 38.72 23.85 -1.25
CA ASP A 98 38.37 24.94 -0.33
C ASP A 98 36.90 25.36 -0.51
N PRO A 99 35.96 24.74 0.24
CA PRO A 99 34.53 25.00 0.11
C PRO A 99 34.07 26.35 0.66
N PHE A 100 34.94 27.12 1.31
CA PHE A 100 34.60 28.39 1.97
C PHE A 100 35.47 29.59 1.53
N SER A 101 36.33 29.42 0.52
CA SER A 101 37.02 30.55 -0.10
C SER A 101 36.05 31.46 -0.87
N ASP A 102 36.25 32.78 -0.77
CA ASP A 102 35.49 33.79 -1.54
C ASP A 102 35.64 33.60 -3.07
N GLU A 103 36.68 32.88 -3.52
CA GLU A 103 36.87 32.43 -4.90
C GLU A 103 36.40 30.98 -5.07
N MET A 104 35.13 30.71 -4.76
CA MET A 104 34.51 29.43 -5.06
C MET A 104 34.59 29.17 -6.57
N SER A 105 35.39 28.18 -6.96
CA SER A 105 35.64 27.76 -8.36
C SER A 105 34.36 27.77 -9.22
N PRO A 106 34.41 28.18 -10.51
CA PRO A 106 33.26 28.26 -11.42
C PRO A 106 32.62 26.90 -11.81
N LYS A 107 32.79 25.85 -11.00
CA LYS A 107 32.22 24.51 -11.19
C LYS A 107 31.58 23.96 -9.91
N THR A 108 30.95 24.79 -9.09
CA THR A 108 30.11 24.28 -7.99
C THR A 108 28.94 23.49 -8.56
N SER A 109 28.72 22.29 -8.03
CA SER A 109 27.55 21.49 -8.34
C SER A 109 26.27 22.32 -8.09
N PRO A 110 25.25 22.25 -8.96
CA PRO A 110 23.97 22.95 -8.75
C PRO A 110 23.36 22.69 -7.37
N LEU A 111 23.64 21.51 -6.80
CA LEU A 111 23.23 21.14 -5.45
C LEU A 111 23.86 22.06 -4.40
N ILE A 112 25.18 22.29 -4.44
CA ILE A 112 25.89 23.13 -3.45
C ILE A 112 25.45 24.59 -3.57
N GLU A 113 25.26 25.09 -4.80
CA GLU A 113 24.80 26.47 -5.00
C GLU A 113 23.41 26.68 -4.35
N GLY A 114 22.53 25.68 -4.44
CA GLY A 114 21.22 25.71 -3.77
C GLY A 114 21.31 25.82 -2.23
N TYR A 115 22.40 25.34 -1.61
CA TYR A 115 22.60 25.37 -0.16
C TYR A 115 23.61 26.40 0.33
N LYS A 116 24.17 27.22 -0.56
CA LYS A 116 25.30 28.12 -0.26
C LYS A 116 25.03 29.09 0.88
N GLU A 117 23.87 29.75 0.89
CA GLU A 117 23.50 30.67 1.96
C GLU A 117 23.41 29.96 3.31
N THR A 118 22.75 28.79 3.33
CA THR A 118 22.63 27.96 4.53
C THR A 118 24.00 27.50 5.02
N LEU A 119 24.85 27.00 4.13
CA LEU A 119 26.21 26.57 4.45
C LEU A 119 27.07 27.70 5.02
N ASN A 120 26.97 28.92 4.47
CA ASN A 120 27.68 30.08 4.99
C ASN A 120 27.20 30.50 6.39
N TYR A 121 25.91 30.30 6.68
CA TYR A 121 25.32 30.69 7.96
C TYR A 121 25.56 29.66 9.08
N VAL A 122 25.30 28.37 8.82
CA VAL A 122 25.37 27.32 9.86
C VAL A 122 26.59 26.40 9.74
N GLY A 123 27.31 26.45 8.62
CA GLY A 123 28.37 25.49 8.31
C GLY A 123 27.84 24.05 8.14
N ILE A 124 28.73 23.13 7.82
CA ILE A 124 28.37 21.70 7.64
C ILE A 124 27.79 21.11 8.94
N ARG A 125 28.27 21.55 10.10
CA ARG A 125 27.86 21.03 11.41
C ARG A 125 26.40 21.35 11.76
N GLY A 126 25.87 22.48 11.31
CA GLY A 126 24.48 22.88 11.56
C GLY A 126 23.54 22.65 10.37
N LEU A 127 24.07 22.18 9.24
CA LEU A 127 23.28 21.95 8.02
C LEU A 127 22.19 20.91 8.25
N LYS A 128 22.48 19.82 8.97
CA LYS A 128 21.51 18.76 9.25
C LYS A 128 20.30 19.30 10.02
N GLU A 129 20.54 20.07 11.08
CA GLU A 129 19.48 20.71 11.87
C GLU A 129 18.69 21.72 11.04
N SER A 130 19.36 22.45 10.15
CA SER A 130 18.69 23.37 9.21
C SER A 130 17.77 22.61 8.25
N LEU A 131 18.25 21.51 7.64
CA LEU A 131 17.46 20.67 6.74
C LEU A 131 16.22 20.10 7.44
N LEU A 132 16.38 19.59 8.67
CA LEU A 132 15.26 19.12 9.50
C LEU A 132 14.25 20.23 9.80
N SER A 133 14.72 21.46 10.00
CA SER A 133 13.84 22.61 10.19
C SER A 133 13.11 22.98 8.90
N ASP A 134 13.81 22.96 7.76
CA ASP A 134 13.24 23.29 6.45
C ASP A 134 12.21 22.26 5.99
N LEU A 135 12.33 20.99 6.42
CA LEU A 135 11.30 19.98 6.23
C LEU A 135 9.92 20.33 6.81
N LYS A 136 9.87 21.20 7.82
CA LYS A 136 8.60 21.66 8.40
C LYS A 136 7.86 22.62 7.45
N ASN A 137 8.56 23.19 6.47
CA ASN A 137 7.99 24.07 5.47
C ASN A 137 7.93 23.34 4.11
N GLU A 138 6.71 23.14 3.59
CA GLU A 138 6.51 22.34 2.37
C GLU A 138 7.14 22.96 1.12
N GLU A 139 7.15 24.29 0.99
CA GLU A 139 7.77 24.98 -0.15
C GLU A 139 9.28 24.81 -0.13
N LYS A 140 9.90 24.97 1.04
CA LYS A 140 11.33 24.70 1.21
C LYS A 140 11.66 23.24 0.96
N ALA A 141 10.86 22.32 1.48
CA ALA A 141 11.06 20.90 1.26
C ALA A 141 11.06 20.54 -0.24
N LYS A 142 10.14 21.11 -1.02
CA LYS A 142 10.10 20.90 -2.49
C LYS A 142 11.27 21.54 -3.22
N ALA A 143 11.79 22.66 -2.72
CA ALA A 143 12.94 23.33 -3.33
C ALA A 143 14.27 22.58 -3.08
N TYR A 144 14.38 21.94 -1.92
CA TYR A 144 15.63 21.34 -1.44
C TYR A 144 15.73 19.84 -1.65
N PHE A 145 14.62 19.11 -1.62
CA PHE A 145 14.63 17.65 -1.68
C PHE A 145 14.05 17.16 -3.01
N ASP A 146 14.69 16.17 -3.62
CA ASP A 146 14.05 15.41 -4.69
C ASP A 146 13.01 14.47 -4.09
N LEU A 147 11.76 14.92 -4.12
CA LEU A 147 10.61 14.21 -3.56
C LEU A 147 9.93 13.28 -4.57
N LYS A 148 10.56 13.02 -5.72
CA LYS A 148 10.08 12.02 -6.67
C LYS A 148 10.50 10.62 -6.22
N PHE A 149 9.56 9.69 -6.28
CA PHE A 149 9.89 8.28 -6.16
C PHE A 149 10.63 7.82 -7.43
N GLN A 150 11.48 6.81 -7.27
CA GLN A 150 12.18 6.17 -8.40
C GLN A 150 11.45 4.91 -8.87
N ASN A 151 10.85 4.18 -7.92
CA ASN A 151 10.20 2.91 -8.13
C ASN A 151 8.75 2.96 -7.63
N ILE A 152 7.84 2.28 -8.32
CA ILE A 152 6.43 2.15 -7.91
C ILE A 152 5.97 0.71 -8.06
N LEU A 153 5.28 0.20 -7.03
CA LEU A 153 4.61 -1.10 -7.06
C LEU A 153 3.09 -0.91 -7.06
N PHE A 154 2.45 -1.36 -8.13
CA PHE A 154 1.00 -1.55 -8.19
C PHE A 154 0.65 -2.91 -7.61
N LEU A 155 0.28 -2.92 -6.32
CA LEU A 155 -0.26 -4.11 -5.68
C LEU A 155 -1.77 -4.18 -5.94
N ASN A 156 -2.17 -4.98 -6.92
CA ASN A 156 -3.55 -5.11 -7.33
C ASN A 156 -4.25 -6.28 -6.63
N PHE A 157 -5.30 -5.96 -5.88
CA PHE A 157 -6.19 -6.90 -5.20
C PHE A 157 -7.43 -7.26 -6.04
N ASN A 158 -7.63 -6.61 -7.18
CA ASN A 158 -8.70 -6.94 -8.11
C ASN A 158 -8.25 -8.06 -9.04
N TYR A 159 -9.21 -8.89 -9.45
CA TYR A 159 -9.00 -9.92 -10.48
C TYR A 159 -8.88 -9.33 -11.90
N THR A 160 -9.20 -8.05 -12.06
CA THR A 160 -9.18 -7.29 -13.31
C THR A 160 -7.94 -6.40 -13.40
N ASP A 161 -7.47 -6.12 -14.61
CA ASP A 161 -6.24 -5.42 -14.95
C ASP A 161 -6.39 -3.89 -15.09
N THR A 162 -7.08 -3.27 -14.14
CA THR A 162 -7.39 -1.83 -14.18
C THR A 162 -6.17 -0.92 -14.03
N GLU A 163 -5.09 -1.42 -13.42
CA GLU A 163 -3.83 -0.70 -13.25
C GLU A 163 -3.12 -0.41 -14.57
N LYS A 164 -3.36 -1.20 -15.62
CA LYS A 164 -2.76 -1.00 -16.94
C LYS A 164 -3.06 0.38 -17.54
N HIS A 165 -4.18 1.00 -17.16
CA HIS A 165 -4.54 2.35 -17.60
C HIS A 165 -3.70 3.46 -16.95
N TYR A 166 -2.93 3.13 -15.91
CA TYR A 166 -2.12 4.05 -15.13
C TYR A 166 -0.62 3.76 -15.23
N PHE A 167 -0.26 2.79 -16.08
CA PHE A 167 1.11 2.41 -16.33
C PHE A 167 1.74 3.32 -17.39
N ASP A 168 2.95 3.80 -17.14
CA ASP A 168 3.75 4.56 -18.11
C ASP A 168 5.22 4.16 -17.97
N ASP A 169 5.64 3.29 -18.88
CA ASP A 169 6.99 2.71 -18.98
C ASP A 169 8.11 3.75 -19.09
N ASN A 170 7.81 5.01 -19.39
CA ASN A 170 8.84 5.98 -19.72
C ASN A 170 9.41 6.72 -18.51
N ASN A 171 8.74 6.70 -17.35
CA ASN A 171 9.04 7.62 -16.25
C ASN A 171 9.60 6.97 -14.97
N PHE A 172 9.22 5.72 -14.65
CA PHE A 172 9.60 5.07 -13.39
C PHE A 172 9.74 3.56 -13.56
N GLU A 173 10.62 2.93 -12.78
CA GLU A 173 10.61 1.47 -12.67
C GLU A 173 9.30 1.04 -11.99
N SER A 174 8.39 0.53 -12.80
CA SER A 174 7.03 0.20 -12.39
C SER A 174 6.86 -1.30 -12.36
N GLU A 175 6.47 -1.83 -11.20
CA GLU A 175 6.14 -3.24 -11.02
C GLU A 175 4.65 -3.40 -10.79
N VAL A 176 4.06 -4.46 -11.35
CA VAL A 176 2.66 -4.84 -11.12
C VAL A 176 2.63 -6.24 -10.52
N ILE A 177 1.87 -6.38 -9.43
CA ILE A 177 1.64 -7.66 -8.77
C ILE A 177 0.14 -7.83 -8.54
N HIS A 178 -0.44 -8.82 -9.21
CA HIS A 178 -1.81 -9.27 -8.97
C HIS A 178 -1.80 -10.34 -7.88
N ILE A 179 -1.87 -9.90 -6.62
CA ILE A 179 -1.73 -10.80 -5.48
C ILE A 179 -2.92 -11.76 -5.33
N HIS A 180 -4.07 -11.41 -5.89
CA HIS A 180 -5.26 -12.27 -5.93
C HIS A 180 -5.42 -13.04 -7.24
N GLY A 181 -4.39 -13.05 -8.08
CA GLY A 181 -4.47 -13.66 -9.41
C GLY A 181 -5.25 -12.83 -10.41
N GLU A 182 -5.30 -13.35 -11.64
CA GLU A 182 -5.81 -12.66 -12.82
C GLU A 182 -6.87 -13.50 -13.53
N LEU A 183 -7.82 -12.82 -14.18
CA LEU A 183 -8.77 -13.45 -15.07
C LEU A 183 -8.05 -14.10 -16.26
N ASN A 184 -8.37 -15.37 -16.53
CA ASN A 184 -7.82 -16.16 -17.64
C ASN A 184 -6.30 -16.36 -17.62
N ASN A 185 -5.63 -16.22 -16.47
CA ASN A 185 -4.22 -16.51 -16.33
C ASN A 185 -4.01 -17.85 -15.60
N PRO A 186 -3.58 -18.93 -16.29
CA PRO A 186 -3.36 -20.22 -15.63
C PRO A 186 -2.13 -20.24 -14.72
N ASN A 187 -1.18 -19.33 -14.90
CA ASN A 187 0.03 -19.24 -14.06
C ASN A 187 -0.19 -18.41 -12.80
N ASN A 188 -1.21 -17.55 -12.80
CA ASN A 188 -1.61 -16.73 -11.67
C ASN A 188 -3.15 -16.73 -11.58
N PRO A 189 -3.77 -17.89 -11.30
CA PRO A 189 -5.22 -18.01 -11.31
C PRO A 189 -5.83 -17.24 -10.14
N ILE A 190 -7.10 -16.86 -10.27
CA ILE A 190 -7.89 -16.22 -9.21
C ILE A 190 -7.69 -16.94 -7.87
N ILE A 191 -7.31 -16.18 -6.85
CA ILE A 191 -7.22 -16.60 -5.46
C ILE A 191 -8.44 -16.02 -4.73
N PHE A 192 -9.47 -16.85 -4.60
CA PHE A 192 -10.73 -16.53 -3.93
C PHE A 192 -10.83 -17.40 -2.67
N GLY A 193 -10.94 -16.78 -1.50
CA GLY A 193 -10.74 -17.45 -0.21
C GLY A 193 -10.65 -16.49 0.98
N TYR A 194 -10.29 -17.01 2.14
CA TYR A 194 -10.14 -16.21 3.37
C TYR A 194 -8.67 -15.98 3.71
N GLY A 195 -8.37 -14.88 4.41
CA GLY A 195 -6.97 -14.44 4.62
C GLY A 195 -6.73 -13.75 5.95
N ASP A 196 -7.46 -14.15 6.99
CA ASP A 196 -7.33 -13.59 8.33
C ASP A 196 -6.76 -14.62 9.31
N GLU A 197 -5.44 -14.77 9.30
CA GLU A 197 -4.73 -15.68 10.21
C GLU A 197 -4.52 -15.09 11.61
N LEU A 198 -4.77 -13.78 11.76
CA LEU A 198 -4.59 -13.09 13.03
C LEU A 198 -5.73 -13.39 14.02
N GLU A 199 -6.81 -14.01 13.57
CA GLU A 199 -7.95 -14.36 14.41
C GLU A 199 -7.76 -15.71 15.14
N ASP A 200 -8.26 -15.78 16.38
CA ASP A 200 -8.19 -17.00 17.20
C ASP A 200 -8.92 -18.20 16.58
N ASN A 201 -9.92 -17.95 15.72
CA ASN A 201 -10.63 -19.03 15.05
C ASN A 201 -9.77 -19.74 14.01
N TYR A 202 -8.83 -19.05 13.36
CA TYR A 202 -7.90 -19.67 12.41
C TYR A 202 -7.08 -20.78 13.09
N LYS A 203 -6.55 -20.50 14.29
CA LYS A 203 -5.81 -21.49 15.10
C LYS A 203 -6.66 -22.72 15.41
N LYS A 204 -7.98 -22.58 15.55
CA LYS A 204 -8.86 -23.75 15.78
C LYS A 204 -8.91 -24.62 14.53
N LEU A 205 -9.03 -24.01 13.34
CA LEU A 205 -9.05 -24.73 12.06
C LEU A 205 -7.73 -25.46 11.81
N GLU A 206 -6.60 -24.80 12.05
CA GLU A 206 -5.26 -25.39 11.89
C GLU A 206 -5.05 -26.64 12.77
N ASN A 207 -5.63 -26.65 13.97
CA ASN A 207 -5.52 -27.78 14.90
C ASN A 207 -6.41 -28.99 14.57
N LEU A 208 -7.31 -28.89 13.59
CA LEU A 208 -8.21 -30.00 13.21
C LEU A 208 -7.51 -31.14 12.45
N GLN A 209 -6.25 -30.94 12.03
CA GLN A 209 -5.45 -31.91 11.26
C GLN A 209 -6.13 -32.42 9.97
N ASP A 210 -7.06 -31.64 9.42
CA ASP A 210 -7.69 -31.88 8.13
C ASP A 210 -7.41 -30.70 7.20
N ASN A 211 -6.70 -30.98 6.09
CA ASN A 211 -6.29 -29.98 5.11
C ASN A 211 -7.48 -29.34 4.36
N ASN A 212 -8.65 -29.98 4.35
CA ASN A 212 -9.84 -29.42 3.69
C ASN A 212 -10.25 -28.08 4.32
N TYR A 213 -9.99 -27.87 5.61
CA TYR A 213 -10.27 -26.58 6.28
C TYR A 213 -9.32 -25.47 5.81
N LEU A 214 -8.12 -25.82 5.35
CA LEU A 214 -7.09 -24.88 4.90
C LEU A 214 -7.05 -24.72 3.37
N GLU A 215 -7.88 -25.45 2.62
CA GLU A 215 -7.84 -25.46 1.15
C GLU A 215 -7.99 -24.07 0.52
N ASN A 216 -8.83 -23.22 1.12
CA ASN A 216 -9.17 -21.89 0.60
C ASN A 216 -8.53 -20.74 1.39
N ILE A 217 -7.42 -20.99 2.10
CA ILE A 217 -6.66 -19.91 2.73
C ILE A 217 -5.74 -19.21 1.73
N LYS A 218 -5.85 -17.88 1.65
CA LYS A 218 -5.14 -17.07 0.65
C LYS A 218 -3.62 -17.08 0.83
N SER A 219 -3.12 -17.08 2.06
CA SER A 219 -1.67 -17.06 2.32
C SER A 219 -0.95 -18.32 1.86
N ILE A 220 -1.57 -19.49 1.95
CA ILE A 220 -1.03 -20.72 1.34
C ILE A 220 -1.07 -20.59 -0.18
N LYS A 221 -2.18 -20.08 -0.74
CA LYS A 221 -2.29 -19.84 -2.19
C LYS A 221 -1.27 -18.85 -2.73
N TYR A 222 -0.85 -17.87 -1.93
CA TYR A 222 0.21 -16.94 -2.30
C TYR A 222 1.57 -17.61 -2.51
N LEU A 223 1.79 -18.80 -1.92
CA LEU A 223 3.01 -19.58 -2.13
C LEU A 223 2.99 -20.38 -3.44
N GLU A 224 1.85 -20.46 -4.12
CA GLU A 224 1.74 -21.12 -5.43
C GLU A 224 2.33 -20.28 -6.57
N THR A 225 2.68 -19.00 -6.31
CA THR A 225 3.32 -18.08 -7.26
C THR A 225 4.46 -17.29 -6.59
N ASP A 226 5.29 -16.62 -7.38
CA ASP A 226 6.37 -15.76 -6.84
C ASP A 226 5.89 -14.37 -6.38
N ASN A 227 4.59 -14.07 -6.53
CA ASN A 227 4.03 -12.74 -6.31
C ASN A 227 4.26 -12.23 -4.88
N TYR A 228 4.04 -13.06 -3.86
CA TYR A 228 4.25 -12.63 -2.47
C TYR A 228 5.72 -12.36 -2.17
N LYS A 229 6.63 -13.15 -2.74
CA LYS A 229 8.07 -12.94 -2.58
C LYS A 229 8.52 -11.63 -3.24
N ARG A 230 8.03 -11.34 -4.45
CA ARG A 230 8.29 -10.06 -5.13
C ARG A 230 7.81 -8.86 -4.31
N ILE A 231 6.65 -8.96 -3.65
CA ILE A 231 6.19 -7.94 -2.69
C ILE A 231 7.21 -7.75 -1.56
N LEU A 232 7.68 -8.86 -0.96
CA LEU A 232 8.67 -8.80 0.12
C LEU A 232 9.98 -8.17 -0.36
N ASP A 233 10.49 -8.56 -1.53
CA ASP A 233 11.72 -8.00 -2.10
C ASP A 233 11.57 -6.48 -2.35
N PHE A 234 10.42 -6.04 -2.85
CA PHE A 234 10.12 -4.62 -3.05
C PHE A 234 10.11 -3.83 -1.73
N ILE A 235 9.37 -4.27 -0.71
CA ILE A 235 9.25 -3.53 0.56
C ILE A 235 10.54 -3.56 1.40
N ASN A 236 11.42 -4.53 1.15
CA ASN A 236 12.74 -4.61 1.78
C ASN A 236 13.78 -3.71 1.09
N SER A 237 13.53 -3.28 -0.16
CA SER A 237 14.52 -2.54 -0.95
C SER A 237 14.82 -1.13 -0.42
N ASP A 238 13.82 -0.39 0.05
CA ASP A 238 13.95 0.97 0.58
C ASP A 238 12.73 1.37 1.43
N LYS A 239 12.77 2.56 2.06
CA LYS A 239 11.62 3.22 2.68
C LYS A 239 10.53 3.51 1.65
N TYR A 240 9.27 3.27 2.02
CA TYR A 240 8.14 3.45 1.13
C TYR A 240 6.92 4.06 1.81
N GLN A 241 6.09 4.70 0.99
CA GLN A 241 4.74 5.14 1.35
C GLN A 241 3.72 4.24 0.64
N ILE A 242 2.65 3.89 1.34
CA ILE A 242 1.50 3.20 0.75
C ILE A 242 0.42 4.23 0.41
N ILE A 243 -0.06 4.19 -0.82
CA ILE A 243 -1.28 4.90 -1.23
C ILE A 243 -2.41 3.88 -1.33
N ILE A 244 -3.50 4.14 -0.60
CA ILE A 244 -4.70 3.28 -0.64
C ILE A 244 -5.76 3.95 -1.51
N LEU A 245 -6.08 3.29 -2.63
CA LEU A 245 -7.17 3.64 -3.53
C LEU A 245 -8.21 2.53 -3.48
N GLY A 246 -9.44 2.87 -3.09
CA GLY A 246 -10.56 1.92 -3.07
C GLY A 246 -11.15 1.70 -1.66
N HIS A 247 -12.10 0.77 -1.61
CA HIS A 247 -13.00 0.62 -0.46
C HIS A 247 -12.63 -0.57 0.45
N SER A 248 -11.85 -1.53 -0.06
CA SER A 248 -11.84 -2.91 0.47
C SER A 248 -10.63 -3.29 1.34
N CYS A 249 -9.90 -2.35 1.94
CA CYS A 249 -8.72 -2.67 2.77
C CYS A 249 -9.04 -3.30 4.15
N GLY A 250 -10.30 -3.67 4.44
CA GLY A 250 -10.73 -4.10 5.78
C GLY A 250 -11.12 -5.55 5.94
N ASN A 251 -11.34 -6.26 4.84
CA ASN A 251 -11.98 -7.57 4.84
C ASN A 251 -11.15 -8.64 4.12
N SER A 252 -10.22 -8.25 3.25
CA SER A 252 -9.47 -9.16 2.39
C SER A 252 -7.98 -9.05 2.71
N ASP A 253 -7.45 -10.10 3.35
CA ASP A 253 -6.03 -10.34 3.65
C ASP A 253 -5.39 -9.44 4.70
N ARG A 254 -5.92 -9.52 5.93
CA ARG A 254 -5.35 -8.81 7.08
C ARG A 254 -3.90 -9.20 7.35
N THR A 255 -3.50 -10.45 7.11
CA THR A 255 -2.10 -10.91 7.27
C THR A 255 -1.15 -10.18 6.31
N LEU A 256 -1.50 -10.11 5.02
CA LEU A 256 -0.70 -9.39 4.01
C LEU A 256 -0.65 -7.90 4.31
N LEU A 257 -1.80 -7.27 4.59
CA LEU A 257 -1.85 -5.85 4.91
C LEU A 257 -1.08 -5.53 6.20
N ASN A 258 -1.12 -6.39 7.21
CA ASN A 258 -0.31 -6.23 8.41
C ASN A 258 1.18 -6.24 8.09
N THR A 259 1.63 -7.18 7.26
CA THR A 259 3.02 -7.26 6.78
C THR A 259 3.45 -5.95 6.13
N LEU A 260 2.63 -5.40 5.23
CA LEU A 260 2.91 -4.15 4.53
C LEU A 260 2.86 -2.91 5.44
N PHE A 261 1.92 -2.85 6.37
CA PHE A 261 1.67 -1.68 7.20
C PHE A 261 2.65 -1.57 8.37
N GLU A 262 3.02 -2.70 8.97
CA GLU A 262 3.92 -2.76 10.13
C GLU A 262 5.38 -2.96 9.76
N HIS A 263 5.70 -3.16 8.48
CA HIS A 263 7.08 -3.17 8.00
C HIS A 263 7.87 -1.94 8.48
N GLU A 264 9.13 -2.14 8.85
CA GLU A 264 10.02 -1.07 9.33
C GLU A 264 10.34 -0.02 8.27
N ASN A 265 10.20 -0.38 6.99
CA ASN A 265 10.36 0.53 5.87
C ASN A 265 9.08 1.28 5.48
N CYS A 266 7.92 0.89 6.00
CA CYS A 266 6.70 1.65 5.78
C CYS A 266 6.72 2.93 6.63
N VAL A 267 6.84 4.08 5.98
CA VAL A 267 6.96 5.39 6.65
C VAL A 267 5.71 6.25 6.55
N SER A 268 4.72 5.85 5.76
CA SER A 268 3.45 6.56 5.60
C SER A 268 2.40 5.67 4.92
N ILE A 269 1.14 5.79 5.32
CA ILE A 269 -0.03 5.14 4.71
C ILE A 269 -1.08 6.21 4.47
N LYS A 270 -1.31 6.54 3.19
CA LYS A 270 -2.22 7.59 2.77
C LYS A 270 -3.52 7.01 2.19
N PRO A 271 -4.61 6.98 2.97
CA PRO A 271 -5.90 6.58 2.47
C PRO A 271 -6.59 7.74 1.74
N TYR A 272 -6.95 7.52 0.47
CA TYR A 272 -7.84 8.42 -0.25
C TYR A 272 -9.29 7.99 -0.07
N TYR A 273 -10.16 8.93 0.26
CA TYR A 273 -11.57 8.67 0.55
C TYR A 273 -12.48 9.10 -0.60
N TYR A 274 -13.72 8.62 -0.61
CA TYR A 274 -14.74 9.10 -1.54
C TYR A 274 -15.86 9.82 -0.78
N GLN A 275 -16.50 10.75 -1.48
CA GLN A 275 -17.67 11.47 -1.00
C GLN A 275 -18.92 11.01 -1.74
N TYR A 276 -20.00 10.86 -0.99
CA TYR A 276 -21.28 10.42 -1.50
C TYR A 276 -22.43 11.21 -0.87
N LYS A 277 -23.55 11.28 -1.58
CA LYS A 277 -24.77 11.94 -1.11
C LYS A 277 -25.72 10.89 -0.54
N GLU A 278 -26.17 11.09 0.69
CA GLU A 278 -27.18 10.28 1.36
C GLU A 278 -28.34 11.19 1.79
N GLY A 279 -29.44 11.14 1.04
CA GLY A 279 -30.48 12.17 1.14
C GLY A 279 -29.92 13.53 0.77
N ASP A 280 -30.08 14.55 1.62
CA ASP A 280 -29.51 15.89 1.41
C ASP A 280 -28.16 16.12 2.11
N VAL A 281 -27.56 15.07 2.69
CA VAL A 281 -26.30 15.16 3.43
C VAL A 281 -25.15 14.61 2.59
N ILE A 282 -24.04 15.36 2.53
CA ILE A 282 -22.77 14.89 1.97
C ILE A 282 -22.02 14.14 3.06
N LYS A 283 -21.68 12.87 2.80
CA LYS A 283 -20.89 12.02 3.68
C LYS A 283 -19.61 11.56 2.97
N ASP A 284 -18.67 11.03 3.75
CA ASP A 284 -17.47 10.37 3.26
C ASP A 284 -17.17 9.09 4.02
N ASN A 285 -16.37 8.22 3.40
CA ASN A 285 -16.00 6.93 3.97
C ASN A 285 -14.64 6.94 4.68
N TYR A 286 -14.02 8.09 4.95
CA TYR A 286 -12.67 8.14 5.54
C TYR A 286 -12.60 7.36 6.86
N SER A 287 -13.60 7.55 7.73
CA SER A 287 -13.71 6.83 9.01
C SER A 287 -13.85 5.31 8.84
N GLU A 288 -14.47 4.86 7.75
CA GLU A 288 -14.56 3.44 7.42
C GLU A 288 -13.21 2.88 6.97
N ILE A 289 -12.51 3.58 6.06
CA ILE A 289 -11.17 3.18 5.61
C ILE A 289 -10.20 3.08 6.78
N VAL A 290 -10.18 4.08 7.66
CA VAL A 290 -9.27 4.06 8.82
C VAL A 290 -9.62 2.93 9.79
N ARG A 291 -10.91 2.64 10.03
CA ARG A 291 -11.32 1.49 10.84
C ARG A 291 -10.86 0.17 10.22
N ASN A 292 -10.96 0.05 8.90
CA ASN A 292 -10.49 -1.11 8.14
C ASN A 292 -8.98 -1.29 8.25
N ILE A 293 -8.20 -0.23 7.99
CA ILE A 293 -6.73 -0.22 8.18
C ILE A 293 -6.39 -0.62 9.62
N SER A 294 -7.12 -0.09 10.61
CA SER A 294 -6.83 -0.36 12.01
C SER A 294 -6.90 -1.84 12.37
N ARG A 295 -7.71 -2.65 11.66
CA ARG A 295 -7.81 -4.10 11.90
C ARG A 295 -6.56 -4.85 11.46
N SER A 296 -5.81 -4.30 10.52
CA SER A 296 -4.56 -4.86 10.02
C SER A 296 -3.33 -4.43 10.83
N PHE A 297 -3.50 -3.67 11.92
CA PHE A 297 -2.42 -3.30 12.83
C PHE A 297 -2.49 -4.08 14.15
N THR A 298 -1.36 -4.61 14.59
CA THR A 298 -1.15 -5.11 15.96
C THR A 298 -0.71 -3.97 16.89
N ASP A 299 0.14 -3.05 16.43
CA ASP A 299 0.60 -1.87 17.16
C ASP A 299 -0.20 -0.61 16.76
N LYS A 300 -1.11 -0.19 17.65
CA LYS A 300 -1.91 1.03 17.46
C LYS A 300 -1.10 2.32 17.56
N LYS A 301 0.08 2.31 18.19
CA LYS A 301 0.98 3.47 18.21
C LYS A 301 1.59 3.66 16.84
N SER A 302 2.17 2.60 16.26
CA SER A 302 2.66 2.60 14.87
C SER A 302 1.55 3.03 13.88
N MET A 303 0.33 2.53 14.05
CA MET A 303 -0.80 2.95 13.21
C MET A 303 -1.03 4.47 13.23
N ARG A 304 -1.08 5.08 14.42
CA ARG A 304 -1.31 6.53 14.56
C ARG A 304 -0.17 7.39 14.02
N ASP A 305 1.04 6.83 13.96
CA ASP A 305 2.22 7.51 13.41
C ASP A 305 2.27 7.41 11.88
N LYS A 306 1.91 6.24 11.31
CA LYS A 306 2.00 5.98 9.87
C LYS A 306 0.77 6.42 9.07
N VAL A 307 -0.45 6.31 9.64
CA VAL A 307 -1.69 6.61 8.90
C VAL A 307 -1.90 8.12 8.81
N VAL A 308 -1.92 8.63 7.57
CA VAL A 308 -2.09 10.06 7.28
C VAL A 308 -3.46 10.54 7.73
N ASN A 309 -3.49 11.69 8.43
CA ASN A 309 -4.71 12.32 8.91
C ASN A 309 -5.60 12.82 7.75
N LYS A 310 -6.92 12.82 7.95
CA LYS A 310 -7.93 13.36 7.03
C LYS A 310 -7.59 14.77 6.52
N THR A 311 -7.00 15.63 7.36
CA THR A 311 -6.61 17.00 6.97
C THR A 311 -5.49 17.06 5.93
N TYR A 312 -4.81 15.94 5.70
CA TYR A 312 -3.69 15.80 4.77
C TYR A 312 -3.96 14.73 3.70
N THR A 313 -5.21 14.34 3.52
CA THR A 313 -5.62 13.48 2.40
C THR A 313 -6.79 14.11 1.66
N ASP A 314 -7.00 13.64 0.44
CA ASP A 314 -7.97 14.21 -0.48
C ASP A 314 -9.07 13.21 -0.80
N CYS A 315 -10.23 13.75 -1.14
CA CYS A 315 -11.29 13.00 -1.79
C CYS A 315 -10.80 12.61 -3.19
N PHE A 316 -10.71 11.32 -3.53
CA PHE A 316 -10.34 10.89 -4.90
C PHE A 316 -11.55 10.78 -5.83
N PHE A 317 -12.75 10.52 -5.30
CA PHE A 317 -13.99 10.42 -6.07
C PHE A 317 -15.16 11.07 -5.34
N SER A 318 -15.92 11.93 -6.03
CA SER A 318 -17.15 12.53 -5.51
C SER A 318 -18.30 12.16 -6.43
N SER A 319 -19.32 11.47 -5.90
CA SER A 319 -20.58 11.30 -6.59
C SER A 319 -21.51 12.52 -6.44
N VAL A 320 -21.07 13.54 -5.70
CA VAL A 320 -21.78 14.81 -5.53
C VAL A 320 -21.43 15.69 -6.74
N LYS A 321 -22.41 15.86 -7.63
CA LYS A 321 -22.35 16.87 -8.71
C LYS A 321 -22.79 18.23 -8.18
#